data_AF-A0A1I0XLX4-F1
#
_entry.id   AF-A0A1I0XLX4-F1
#
_cell.length_a   1.000
_cell.length_b   1.000
_cell.length_c   1.000
_cell.angle_alpha   90.00
_cell.angle_beta   90.00
_cell.angle_gamma   90.00
#
_symmetry.space_group_name_H-M   'P 1'
#
loop_
_entity.id
_entity.type
_entity.pdbx_description
1 polymer ?
#
loop_
_entity_poly.entity_id
_entity_poly.type
_entity_poly.pdbx_seq_one_letter_code
_entity_poly.pdbx_strand_id
1 'polypeptide(L)'
;MKYNEFLVCIKRKLEEMLGKDYEVIIAKIRKNNGKVFEGVTINKKGLNISPTIYLNTYFDEYSMGKRIDVIAREIYEIYERNSISHNMNMAYFSEYENVKEKIVYKLVNFEKNIDFLKDVPYIKFLDMAIIFCYYINNIPEFDRASITIKNDHLKLWDKTTTNLFEDAKINTPRLLDVKINNLESILGHNFASKDEGSFDSVLHASANDDCQMYLLSNSTYVNGAITILYPNVLSKISDILGKDFYIIPSSIHEGATRFAI
;
A
#
# COMPACT_ATOMS: atom_id res chain seq x y z
N MET A 1 31.56 5.86 6.88
CA MET A 1 31.43 5.34 5.51
C MET A 1 30.40 6.19 4.78
N LYS A 2 30.64 6.58 3.53
CA LYS A 2 29.61 7.29 2.72
C LYS A 2 28.50 6.32 2.32
N TYR A 3 27.31 6.85 1.96
CA TYR A 3 26.16 6.00 1.65
C TYR A 3 26.42 5.01 0.50
N ASN A 4 27.00 5.46 -0.61
CA ASN A 4 27.33 4.56 -1.73
C ASN A 4 28.30 3.43 -1.34
N GLU A 5 29.27 3.70 -0.44
CA GLU A 5 30.19 2.68 0.06
C GLU A 5 29.46 1.67 0.95
N PHE A 6 28.46 2.13 1.72
CA PHE A 6 27.59 1.28 2.53
C PHE A 6 26.79 0.32 1.66
N LEU A 7 26.17 0.80 0.58
CA LEU A 7 25.43 -0.04 -0.37
C LEU A 7 26.32 -1.14 -0.96
N VAL A 8 27.53 -0.78 -1.42
CA VAL A 8 28.50 -1.74 -1.98
C VAL A 8 28.90 -2.78 -0.93
N CYS A 9 29.13 -2.36 0.32
CA CYS A 9 29.49 -3.27 1.38
C CYS A 9 28.35 -4.22 1.76
N ILE A 10 27.10 -3.74 1.83
CA ILE A 10 25.92 -4.58 2.07
C ILE A 10 25.75 -5.59 0.94
N LYS A 11 25.79 -5.14 -0.32
CA LYS A 11 25.70 -6.02 -1.49
C LYS A 11 26.71 -7.16 -1.41
N ARG A 12 27.99 -6.83 -1.22
CA ARG A 12 29.07 -7.82 -1.15
C ARG A 12 28.85 -8.83 -0.02
N LYS A 13 28.43 -8.37 1.17
CA LYS A 13 28.16 -9.27 2.30
C LYS A 13 27.01 -10.23 2.02
N LEU A 14 25.94 -9.75 1.37
CA LEU A 14 24.83 -10.60 0.97
C LEU A 14 25.27 -11.63 -0.09
N GLU A 15 26.07 -11.21 -1.08
CA GLU A 15 26.62 -12.12 -2.10
C GLU A 15 27.52 -13.21 -1.47
N GLU A 16 28.35 -12.84 -0.49
CA GLU A 16 29.18 -13.78 0.28
C GLU A 16 28.34 -14.80 1.08
N MET A 17 27.18 -14.38 1.60
CA MET A 17 26.28 -15.23 2.38
C MET A 17 25.41 -16.16 1.53
N LEU A 18 24.91 -15.68 0.39
CA LEU A 18 23.91 -16.37 -0.43
C LEU A 18 24.54 -17.35 -1.45
N GLY A 19 25.76 -17.08 -1.92
CA GLY A 19 26.44 -17.90 -2.91
C GLY A 19 25.93 -17.72 -4.35
N LYS A 20 26.37 -18.61 -5.25
CA LYS A 20 26.27 -18.43 -6.73
C LYS A 20 24.88 -18.62 -7.33
N ASP A 21 23.92 -19.12 -6.56
CA ASP A 21 22.54 -19.33 -7.03
C ASP A 21 21.66 -18.11 -6.85
N TYR A 22 22.22 -17.04 -6.28
CA TYR A 22 21.53 -15.78 -6.04
C TYR A 22 22.23 -14.62 -6.75
N GLU A 23 21.41 -13.66 -7.16
CA GLU A 23 21.85 -12.37 -7.68
C GLU A 23 21.35 -11.26 -6.75
N VAL A 24 22.25 -10.41 -6.28
CA VAL A 24 21.93 -9.29 -5.39
C VAL A 24 21.94 -7.99 -6.20
N ILE A 25 20.77 -7.37 -6.33
CA ILE A 25 20.58 -6.13 -7.10
C ILE A 25 20.25 -5.00 -6.13
N ILE A 26 21.00 -3.91 -6.21
CA ILE A 26 20.63 -2.65 -5.54
C ILE A 26 20.06 -1.72 -6.60
N ALA A 27 18.85 -1.23 -6.37
CA ALA A 27 18.15 -0.35 -7.29
C ALA A 27 17.44 0.78 -6.55
N LYS A 28 17.26 1.89 -7.26
CA LYS A 28 16.41 3.00 -6.82
C LYS A 28 14.96 2.65 -7.07
N ILE A 29 14.15 2.75 -6.03
CA ILE A 29 12.73 2.42 -6.02
C ILE A 29 11.97 3.69 -5.70
N ARG A 30 11.07 4.09 -6.60
CA ARG A 30 10.18 5.21 -6.37
C ARG A 30 8.99 4.72 -5.53
N LYS A 31 8.86 5.23 -4.31
CA LYS A 31 7.65 5.13 -3.50
C LYS A 31 6.65 6.22 -3.89
N ASN A 32 5.42 6.08 -3.38
CA ASN A 32 4.36 7.09 -3.52
C ASN A 32 4.86 8.48 -3.06
N ASN A 33 4.35 9.52 -3.70
CA ASN A 33 4.67 10.93 -3.47
C ASN A 33 6.11 11.29 -3.84
N GLY A 34 6.67 10.62 -4.85
CA GLY A 34 7.97 10.97 -5.44
C GLY A 34 9.19 10.64 -4.57
N LYS A 35 9.01 9.99 -3.41
CA LYS A 35 10.14 9.58 -2.57
C LYS A 35 10.93 8.47 -3.26
N VAL A 36 12.23 8.62 -3.37
CA VAL A 36 13.12 7.60 -3.94
C VAL A 36 13.91 6.96 -2.81
N PHE A 37 13.84 5.64 -2.73
CA PHE A 37 14.60 4.82 -1.80
C PHE A 37 15.59 3.97 -2.59
N GLU A 38 16.69 3.57 -1.97
CA GLU A 38 17.50 2.49 -2.49
C GLU A 38 17.13 1.22 -1.76
N GLY A 39 16.83 0.17 -2.51
CA GLY A 39 16.51 -1.12 -1.95
C GLY A 39 17.40 -2.20 -2.55
N VAL A 40 17.51 -3.29 -1.81
CA VAL A 40 18.14 -4.52 -2.24
C VAL A 40 17.07 -5.54 -2.59
N THR A 41 17.22 -6.15 -3.77
CA THR A 41 16.43 -7.29 -4.23
C THR A 41 17.37 -8.47 -4.37
N ILE A 42 17.02 -9.60 -3.76
CA ILE A 42 17.78 -10.85 -3.83
C ILE A 42 17.01 -11.82 -4.72
N ASN A 43 17.53 -12.07 -5.92
CA ASN A 43 16.92 -12.96 -6.91
C ASN A 43 17.54 -14.35 -6.81
N LYS A 44 16.73 -15.37 -6.55
CA LYS A 44 17.16 -16.77 -6.63
C LYS A 44 16.92 -17.31 -8.03
N LYS A 45 17.89 -18.02 -8.61
CA LYS A 45 17.72 -18.67 -9.92
C LYS A 45 16.50 -19.58 -9.92
N GLY A 46 15.68 -19.45 -10.97
CA GLY A 46 14.44 -20.23 -11.13
C GLY A 46 13.22 -19.66 -10.42
N LEU A 47 13.36 -18.58 -9.63
CA LEU A 47 12.25 -17.82 -9.05
C LEU A 47 12.04 -16.48 -9.76
N ASN A 48 10.79 -16.08 -9.95
CA ASN A 48 10.40 -14.86 -10.65
C ASN A 48 9.89 -13.74 -9.73
N ILE A 49 9.86 -13.97 -8.42
CA ILE A 49 9.50 -12.98 -7.42
C ILE A 49 10.53 -12.95 -6.32
N SER A 50 10.90 -11.74 -5.93
CA SER A 50 11.83 -11.47 -4.86
C SER A 50 11.36 -10.28 -4.02
N PRO A 51 11.41 -10.38 -2.68
CA PRO A 51 11.15 -9.24 -1.84
C PRO A 51 12.22 -8.17 -2.06
N THR A 52 11.83 -6.91 -1.87
CA THR A 52 12.75 -5.79 -1.96
C THR A 52 12.81 -5.06 -0.63
N ILE A 53 14.01 -4.94 -0.07
CA ILE A 53 14.27 -4.43 1.28
C ILE A 53 14.91 -3.05 1.16
N TYR A 54 14.31 -2.02 1.74
CA TYR A 54 14.82 -0.65 1.68
C TYR A 54 16.05 -0.47 2.58
N LEU A 55 17.09 0.17 2.05
CA LEU A 55 18.40 0.31 2.70
C LEU A 55 18.59 1.66 3.41
N ASN A 56 17.74 2.66 3.14
CA ASN A 56 17.88 3.99 3.71
C ASN A 56 17.88 3.97 5.25
N THR A 57 16.90 3.31 5.87
CA THR A 57 16.81 3.21 7.35
C THR A 57 18.02 2.49 7.94
N TYR A 58 18.54 1.46 7.27
CA TYR A 58 19.73 0.74 7.74
C TYR A 58 21.00 1.59 7.68
N PHE A 59 21.06 2.58 6.78
CA PHE A 59 22.18 3.52 6.77
C PHE A 59 22.13 4.47 7.96
N ASP A 60 20.94 4.89 8.39
CA ASP A 60 20.77 5.69 9.60
C ASP A 60 21.21 4.88 10.83
N GLU A 61 20.79 3.61 10.93
CA GLU A 61 21.22 2.72 12.02
C GLU A 61 22.74 2.46 12.02
N TYR A 62 23.34 2.28 10.84
CA TYR A 62 24.79 2.18 10.70
C TYR A 62 25.48 3.45 11.21
N SER A 63 24.93 4.63 10.88
CA SER A 63 25.46 5.92 11.33
C SER A 63 25.34 6.10 12.84
N MET A 64 24.39 5.41 13.48
CA MET A 64 24.24 5.32 14.94
C MET A 64 25.14 4.25 15.59
N GLY A 65 26.00 3.58 14.82
CA GLY A 65 27.01 2.64 15.32
C GLY A 65 26.66 1.17 15.13
N LYS A 66 25.53 0.84 14.48
CA LYS A 66 25.19 -0.56 14.19
C LYS A 66 26.19 -1.15 13.20
N ARG A 67 26.71 -2.34 13.52
CA ARG A 67 27.70 -3.01 12.67
C ARG A 67 27.10 -3.48 11.35
N ILE A 68 27.84 -3.29 10.27
CA ILE A 68 27.42 -3.68 8.92
C ILE A 68 27.16 -5.19 8.77
N ASP A 69 27.89 -6.03 9.50
CA ASP A 69 27.66 -7.48 9.53
C ASP A 69 26.31 -7.86 10.14
N VAL A 70 25.87 -7.10 11.15
CA VAL A 70 24.58 -7.29 11.82
C VAL A 70 23.46 -6.89 10.87
N ILE A 71 23.61 -5.72 10.21
CA ILE A 71 22.66 -5.25 9.20
C ILE A 71 22.51 -6.25 8.05
N ALA A 72 23.62 -6.76 7.50
CA ALA A 72 23.57 -7.73 6.41
C ALA A 72 22.84 -9.02 6.82
N ARG A 73 23.06 -9.49 8.07
CA ARG A 73 22.35 -10.65 8.61
C ARG A 73 20.86 -10.41 8.76
N GLU A 74 20.46 -9.26 9.28
CA GLU A 74 19.04 -8.92 9.41
C GLU A 74 18.34 -8.82 8.06
N ILE A 75 19.00 -8.21 7.06
CA ILE A 75 18.48 -8.17 5.69
C ILE A 75 18.31 -9.58 5.14
N TYR A 76 19.28 -10.48 5.36
CA TYR A 76 19.18 -11.87 4.97
C TYR A 76 18.03 -12.60 5.68
N GLU A 77 17.86 -12.42 6.99
CA GLU A 77 16.76 -13.02 7.75
C GLU A 77 15.38 -12.52 7.29
N ILE A 78 15.27 -11.23 6.95
CA ILE A 78 14.06 -10.66 6.36
C ILE A 78 13.81 -11.27 4.99
N TYR A 79 14.84 -11.41 4.15
CA TYR A 79 14.71 -12.07 2.86
C TYR A 79 14.20 -13.51 3.02
N GLU A 80 14.84 -14.33 3.86
CA GLU A 80 14.44 -15.73 4.07
C GLU A 80 12.98 -15.83 4.53
N ARG A 81 12.57 -14.99 5.48
CA ARG A 81 11.19 -14.96 6.01
C ARG A 81 10.14 -14.56 4.98
N ASN A 82 10.49 -13.73 4.00
CA ASN A 82 9.57 -13.17 3.01
C ASN A 82 9.77 -13.74 1.60
N SER A 83 10.71 -14.68 1.42
CA SER A 83 10.94 -15.35 0.16
C SER A 83 9.85 -16.39 -0.10
N ILE A 84 9.39 -16.48 -1.34
CA ILE A 84 8.47 -17.55 -1.75
C ILE A 84 9.28 -18.72 -2.28
N SER A 85 8.83 -19.94 -2.03
CA SER A 85 9.36 -21.16 -2.62
C SER A 85 8.81 -21.50 -4.01
N HIS A 86 7.92 -20.68 -4.59
CA HIS A 86 7.24 -20.97 -5.85
C HIS A 86 7.15 -19.75 -6.77
N ASN A 87 7.08 -20.00 -8.08
CA ASN A 87 6.85 -18.95 -9.08
C ASN A 87 5.39 -18.49 -9.10
N MET A 88 5.18 -17.20 -9.31
CA MET A 88 3.86 -16.71 -9.68
C MET A 88 3.59 -16.99 -11.15
N ASN A 89 2.38 -17.48 -11.46
CA ASN A 89 1.96 -17.72 -12.82
C ASN A 89 1.73 -16.38 -13.54
N MET A 90 2.76 -15.87 -14.23
CA MET A 90 2.67 -14.60 -14.96
C MET A 90 1.62 -14.65 -16.07
N ALA A 91 1.36 -15.82 -16.67
CA ALA A 91 0.34 -15.97 -17.71
C ALA A 91 -1.09 -15.70 -17.18
N TYR A 92 -1.32 -15.90 -15.88
CA TYR A 92 -2.60 -15.55 -15.25
C TYR A 92 -2.88 -14.05 -15.37
N PHE A 93 -1.85 -13.21 -15.22
CA PHE A 93 -1.98 -11.75 -15.27
C PHE A 93 -2.08 -11.19 -16.69
N SER A 94 -1.77 -11.99 -17.70
CA SER A 94 -1.89 -11.61 -19.10
C SER A 94 -3.34 -11.51 -19.57
N GLU A 95 -4.25 -12.24 -18.92
CA GLU A 95 -5.66 -12.31 -19.30
C GLU A 95 -6.51 -11.41 -18.40
N TYR A 96 -7.23 -10.47 -19.01
CA TYR A 96 -8.05 -9.50 -18.26
C TYR A 96 -9.11 -10.17 -17.38
N GLU A 97 -9.76 -11.20 -17.91
CA GLU A 97 -10.85 -11.91 -17.25
C GLU A 97 -10.42 -12.57 -15.93
N ASN A 98 -9.15 -12.95 -15.83
CA ASN A 98 -8.59 -13.52 -14.62
C ASN A 98 -8.39 -12.47 -13.52
N VAL A 99 -8.13 -11.21 -13.88
CA VAL A 99 -7.73 -10.16 -12.93
C VAL A 99 -8.85 -9.18 -12.61
N LYS A 100 -9.83 -9.02 -13.50
CA LYS A 100 -10.85 -7.95 -13.45
C LYS A 100 -11.59 -7.84 -12.12
N GLU A 101 -11.90 -8.97 -11.48
CA GLU A 101 -12.65 -9.00 -10.21
C GLU A 101 -11.82 -8.59 -8.98
N LYS A 102 -10.51 -8.40 -9.16
CA LYS A 102 -9.59 -7.96 -8.10
C LYS A 102 -8.92 -6.64 -8.40
N ILE A 103 -9.34 -5.97 -9.47
CA ILE A 103 -8.89 -4.60 -9.76
C ILE A 103 -9.56 -3.68 -8.76
N VAL A 104 -8.76 -2.97 -7.98
CA VAL A 104 -9.17 -1.92 -7.05
C VAL A 104 -8.49 -0.61 -7.43
N TYR A 105 -8.99 0.52 -6.93
CA TYR A 105 -8.30 1.80 -7.09
C TYR A 105 -7.50 2.18 -5.84
N LYS A 106 -6.75 3.29 -5.87
CA LYS A 106 -6.17 3.97 -4.71
C LYS A 106 -5.93 5.43 -5.05
N LEU A 107 -5.84 6.28 -4.02
CA LEU A 107 -5.55 7.70 -4.17
C LEU A 107 -4.07 8.00 -3.95
N VAL A 108 -3.48 8.76 -4.87
CA VAL A 108 -2.12 9.31 -4.76
C VAL A 108 -2.16 10.81 -5.01
N ASN A 109 -1.24 11.58 -4.44
CA ASN A 109 -1.17 13.01 -4.72
C ASN A 109 -0.78 13.23 -6.19
N PHE A 110 -1.51 14.08 -6.92
CA PHE A 110 -1.32 14.25 -8.36
C PHE A 110 0.05 14.87 -8.67
N GLU A 111 0.35 16.01 -8.05
CA GLU A 111 1.56 16.79 -8.34
C GLU A 111 2.83 16.04 -7.95
N LYS A 112 2.85 15.42 -6.76
CA LYS A 112 4.01 14.67 -6.24
C LYS A 112 4.29 13.38 -7.02
N ASN A 113 3.37 12.93 -7.87
CA ASN A 113 3.50 11.68 -8.62
C ASN A 113 3.48 11.87 -10.15
N ILE A 114 3.65 13.10 -10.66
CA ILE A 114 3.45 13.39 -12.09
C ILE A 114 4.28 12.51 -13.04
N ASP A 115 5.53 12.17 -12.70
CA ASP A 115 6.30 11.26 -13.54
C ASP A 115 5.80 9.83 -13.47
N PHE A 116 5.42 9.37 -12.28
CA PHE A 116 4.88 8.02 -12.09
C PHE A 116 3.54 7.86 -12.82
N LEU A 117 2.72 8.92 -12.87
CA LEU A 117 1.46 8.96 -13.59
C LEU A 117 1.62 8.87 -15.12
N LYS A 118 2.82 9.06 -15.68
CA LYS A 118 3.09 8.82 -17.11
C LYS A 118 3.03 7.33 -17.46
N ASP A 119 3.32 6.46 -16.51
CA ASP A 119 3.48 5.02 -16.71
C ASP A 119 2.23 4.21 -16.31
N VAL A 120 1.24 4.84 -15.68
CA VAL A 120 0.05 4.16 -15.15
C VAL A 120 -1.25 4.82 -15.62
N PRO A 121 -2.34 4.06 -15.78
CA PRO A 121 -3.68 4.61 -15.97
C PRO A 121 -4.11 5.42 -14.74
N TYR A 122 -4.68 6.60 -14.96
CA TYR A 122 -5.20 7.41 -13.85
C TYR A 122 -6.41 8.26 -14.25
N ILE A 123 -7.20 8.62 -13.24
CA ILE A 123 -8.26 9.63 -13.34
C ILE A 123 -7.93 10.74 -12.35
N LYS A 124 -7.90 12.00 -12.82
CA LYS A 124 -7.64 13.15 -11.94
C LYS A 124 -8.86 13.38 -11.04
N PHE A 125 -8.61 13.57 -9.75
CA PHE A 125 -9.64 13.84 -8.74
C PHE A 125 -9.12 14.90 -7.77
N LEU A 126 -9.58 16.15 -7.92
CA LEU A 126 -9.06 17.31 -7.19
C LEU A 126 -7.53 17.44 -7.36
N ASP A 127 -6.79 17.56 -6.26
CA ASP A 127 -5.32 17.57 -6.15
C ASP A 127 -4.72 16.15 -6.08
N MET A 128 -5.54 15.12 -6.25
CA MET A 128 -5.19 13.71 -6.22
C MET A 128 -5.38 13.04 -7.60
N ALA A 129 -4.88 11.82 -7.71
CA ALA A 129 -5.09 10.92 -8.83
C ALA A 129 -5.59 9.57 -8.31
N ILE A 130 -6.65 9.07 -8.95
CA ILE A 130 -7.13 7.70 -8.80
C ILE A 130 -6.25 6.84 -9.71
N ILE A 131 -5.56 5.86 -9.15
CA ILE A 131 -4.80 4.86 -9.91
C ILE A 131 -5.27 3.46 -9.58
N PHE A 132 -4.88 2.48 -10.38
CA PHE A 132 -5.43 1.13 -10.30
C PHE A 132 -4.36 0.10 -9.89
N CYS A 133 -4.78 -0.89 -9.10
CA CYS A 133 -3.95 -2.02 -8.74
C CYS A 133 -4.76 -3.32 -8.69
N TYR A 134 -4.08 -4.43 -8.95
CA TYR A 134 -4.61 -5.76 -8.67
C TYR A 134 -4.36 -6.09 -7.19
N TYR A 135 -5.43 -6.40 -6.46
CA TYR A 135 -5.36 -6.75 -5.04
C TYR A 135 -5.05 -8.24 -4.85
N ILE A 136 -4.02 -8.54 -4.07
CA ILE A 136 -3.62 -9.91 -3.72
C ILE A 136 -4.17 -10.22 -2.32
N ASN A 137 -5.05 -11.21 -2.24
CA ASN A 137 -5.71 -11.61 -0.99
C ASN A 137 -5.86 -13.13 -0.82
N ASN A 138 -5.34 -13.91 -1.77
CA ASN A 138 -5.44 -15.36 -1.82
C ASN A 138 -4.09 -16.05 -1.58
N ILE A 139 -3.07 -15.29 -1.23
CA ILE A 139 -1.73 -15.77 -0.89
C ILE A 139 -1.44 -15.25 0.51
N PRO A 140 -1.44 -16.11 1.55
CA PRO A 140 -1.25 -15.69 2.94
C PRO A 140 0.01 -14.83 3.16
N GLU A 141 1.09 -15.13 2.44
CA GLU A 141 2.38 -14.42 2.49
C GLU A 141 2.29 -13.00 1.91
N PHE A 142 1.24 -12.71 1.13
CA PHE A 142 0.99 -11.43 0.48
C PHE A 142 -0.35 -10.82 0.89
N ASP A 143 -0.82 -11.14 2.10
CA ASP A 143 -2.01 -10.48 2.63
C ASP A 143 -1.84 -8.96 2.54
N ARG A 144 -2.82 -8.28 1.92
CA ARG A 144 -2.84 -6.83 1.66
C ARG A 144 -1.84 -6.33 0.61
N ALA A 145 -1.15 -7.20 -0.12
CA ALA A 145 -0.29 -6.78 -1.22
C ALA A 145 -1.10 -6.36 -2.45
N SER A 146 -0.48 -5.54 -3.30
CA SER A 146 -1.09 -5.18 -4.59
C SER A 146 -0.05 -4.98 -5.66
N ILE A 147 -0.43 -5.29 -6.91
CA ILE A 147 0.38 -5.05 -8.10
C ILE A 147 -0.18 -3.80 -8.79
N THR A 148 0.66 -2.79 -8.96
CA THR A 148 0.25 -1.57 -9.68
C THR A 148 0.01 -1.89 -11.14
N ILE A 149 -1.15 -1.49 -11.66
CA ILE A 149 -1.49 -1.67 -13.07
C ILE A 149 -0.78 -0.57 -13.86
N LYS A 150 -0.08 -0.93 -14.94
CA LYS A 150 0.65 -0.02 -15.82
C LYS A 150 -0.08 0.15 -17.15
N ASN A 151 0.26 1.21 -17.89
CA ASN A 151 -0.26 1.44 -19.24
C ASN A 151 0.00 0.26 -20.19
N ASP A 152 1.11 -0.46 -20.01
CA ASP A 152 1.40 -1.66 -20.81
C ASP A 152 0.45 -2.84 -20.52
N HIS A 153 -0.11 -2.93 -19.31
CA HIS A 153 -1.13 -3.93 -19.02
C HIS A 153 -2.45 -3.61 -19.76
N LEU A 154 -2.82 -2.32 -19.88
CA LEU A 154 -4.01 -1.94 -20.65
C LEU A 154 -3.88 -2.32 -22.13
N LYS A 155 -2.68 -2.11 -22.71
CA LYS A 155 -2.39 -2.52 -24.09
C LYS A 155 -2.49 -4.04 -24.25
N LEU A 156 -1.98 -4.79 -23.28
CA LEU A 156 -2.05 -6.25 -23.27
C LEU A 156 -3.49 -6.77 -23.18
N TRP A 157 -4.32 -6.12 -22.36
CA TRP A 157 -5.70 -6.51 -22.10
C TRP A 157 -6.71 -5.96 -23.12
N ASP A 158 -6.28 -5.09 -24.03
CA ASP A 158 -7.13 -4.28 -24.91
C ASP A 158 -8.26 -3.57 -24.13
N LYS A 159 -7.87 -2.85 -23.07
CA LYS A 159 -8.78 -2.11 -22.18
C LYS A 159 -8.40 -0.65 -22.02
N THR A 160 -9.37 0.13 -21.59
CA THR A 160 -9.21 1.57 -21.29
C THR A 160 -9.19 1.83 -19.79
N THR A 161 -8.74 3.03 -19.42
CA THR A 161 -8.82 3.51 -18.03
C THR A 161 -10.27 3.51 -17.51
N THR A 162 -11.25 3.80 -18.37
CA THR A 162 -12.67 3.75 -18.00
C THR A 162 -13.12 2.34 -17.65
N ASN A 163 -12.66 1.31 -18.38
CA ASN A 163 -13.00 -0.08 -18.04
C ASN A 163 -12.48 -0.44 -16.64
N LEU A 164 -11.24 -0.06 -16.33
CA LEU A 164 -10.68 -0.27 -14.99
C LEU A 164 -11.47 0.44 -13.90
N PHE A 165 -11.94 1.66 -14.17
CA PHE A 165 -12.71 2.44 -13.21
C PHE A 165 -14.04 1.80 -12.87
N GLU A 166 -14.80 1.33 -13.86
CA GLU A 166 -16.08 0.66 -13.63
C GLU A 166 -15.92 -0.62 -12.80
N ASP A 167 -14.93 -1.45 -13.13
CA ASP A 167 -14.65 -2.67 -12.37
C ASP A 167 -14.17 -2.33 -10.94
N ALA A 168 -13.23 -1.40 -10.80
CA ALA A 168 -12.71 -0.99 -9.50
C ALA A 168 -13.76 -0.34 -8.61
N LYS A 169 -14.74 0.38 -9.16
CA LYS A 169 -15.84 0.99 -8.40
C LYS A 169 -16.72 -0.05 -7.72
N ILE A 170 -16.88 -1.23 -8.31
CA ILE A 170 -17.62 -2.35 -7.74
C ILE A 170 -16.73 -3.15 -6.78
N ASN A 171 -15.50 -3.45 -7.21
CA ASN A 171 -14.61 -4.34 -6.47
C ASN A 171 -14.04 -3.71 -5.21
N THR A 172 -13.68 -2.42 -5.26
CA THR A 172 -12.97 -1.77 -4.16
C THR A 172 -13.80 -1.80 -2.87
N PRO A 173 -15.08 -1.38 -2.84
CA PRO A 173 -15.88 -1.49 -1.63
C PRO A 173 -16.11 -2.92 -1.19
N ARG A 174 -16.22 -3.89 -2.11
CA ARG A 174 -16.44 -5.31 -1.82
C ARG A 174 -15.22 -6.01 -1.22
N LEU A 175 -14.02 -5.63 -1.65
CA LEU A 175 -12.75 -6.24 -1.22
C LEU A 175 -12.13 -5.50 -0.02
N LEU A 176 -12.44 -4.21 0.10
CA LEU A 176 -11.85 -3.29 1.08
C LEU A 176 -12.98 -2.53 1.79
N ASP A 177 -13.83 -3.25 2.53
CA ASP A 177 -14.99 -2.69 3.22
C ASP A 177 -14.65 -1.42 4.01
N VAL A 178 -15.60 -0.47 4.03
CA VAL A 178 -15.46 0.77 4.80
C VAL A 178 -15.49 0.50 6.31
N LYS A 179 -14.65 1.23 7.05
CA LYS A 179 -14.58 1.28 8.50
C LYS A 179 -14.61 2.74 8.95
N ILE A 180 -15.48 3.02 9.90
CA ILE A 180 -15.59 4.31 10.57
C ILE A 180 -15.46 4.08 12.07
N ASN A 181 -14.60 4.85 12.74
CA ASN A 181 -14.34 4.71 14.17
C ASN A 181 -14.18 6.10 14.79
N ASN A 182 -14.56 6.28 16.04
CA ASN A 182 -14.17 7.48 16.80
C ASN A 182 -12.63 7.48 16.98
N LEU A 183 -11.98 8.62 16.76
CA LEU A 183 -10.54 8.75 16.94
C LEU A 183 -10.11 8.47 18.39
N GLU A 184 -10.93 8.84 19.38
CA GLU A 184 -10.66 8.58 20.79
C GLU A 184 -10.58 7.08 21.11
N SER A 185 -11.45 6.26 20.51
CA SER A 185 -11.41 4.80 20.72
C SER A 185 -10.15 4.18 20.11
N ILE A 186 -9.68 4.71 18.99
CA ILE A 186 -8.42 4.28 18.35
C ILE A 186 -7.20 4.64 19.21
N LEU A 187 -7.21 5.80 19.86
CA LEU A 187 -6.09 6.29 20.68
C LEU A 187 -6.08 5.68 22.10
N GLY A 188 -7.25 5.29 22.63
CA GLY A 188 -7.43 4.81 24.00
C GLY A 188 -7.02 3.36 24.30
N HIS A 189 -6.42 2.63 23.34
CA HIS A 189 -5.96 1.24 23.50
C HIS A 189 -7.03 0.20 23.90
N ASN A 190 -8.33 0.49 23.78
CA ASN A 190 -9.42 -0.46 24.06
C ASN A 190 -9.92 -1.13 22.77
N PHE A 191 -9.09 -1.95 22.11
CA PHE A 191 -9.48 -2.74 20.92
C PHE A 191 -10.35 -3.98 21.24
N ALA A 192 -11.13 -3.94 22.33
CA ALA A 192 -11.66 -5.14 22.97
C ALA A 192 -13.12 -5.47 22.62
N SER A 193 -13.84 -4.66 21.84
CA SER A 193 -15.24 -4.93 21.52
C SER A 193 -15.44 -5.40 20.07
N LYS A 194 -16.28 -6.43 19.89
CA LYS A 194 -16.53 -7.10 18.60
C LYS A 194 -17.29 -6.24 17.57
N ASP A 195 -17.77 -5.06 17.98
CA ASP A 195 -18.62 -4.18 17.17
C ASP A 195 -17.91 -2.89 16.69
N GLU A 196 -16.58 -2.78 16.90
CA GLU A 196 -15.79 -1.63 16.45
C GLU A 196 -15.57 -1.58 14.93
N GLY A 197 -15.81 -0.41 14.33
CA GLY A 197 -15.61 -0.15 12.90
C GLY A 197 -16.85 -0.34 12.03
N SER A 198 -18.04 -0.46 12.61
CA SER A 198 -19.31 -0.41 11.88
C SER A 198 -19.93 0.99 11.97
N PHE A 199 -20.91 1.28 11.11
CA PHE A 199 -21.73 2.48 11.24
C PHE A 199 -22.52 2.52 12.56
N ASP A 200 -22.83 1.37 13.17
CA ASP A 200 -23.52 1.30 14.45
C ASP A 200 -22.67 1.89 15.59
N SER A 201 -21.33 1.80 15.50
CA SER A 201 -20.43 2.42 16.46
C SER A 201 -20.50 3.96 16.45
N VAL A 202 -20.90 4.56 15.32
CA VAL A 202 -21.11 6.01 15.20
C VAL A 202 -22.40 6.43 15.91
N LEU A 203 -23.45 5.61 15.83
CA LEU A 203 -24.74 5.87 16.47
C LEU A 203 -24.68 5.81 18.01
N HIS A 204 -23.73 5.07 18.57
CA HIS A 204 -23.54 4.91 20.01
C HIS A 204 -22.54 5.89 20.64
N ALA A 205 -21.92 6.77 19.85
CA ALA A 205 -21.06 7.83 20.37
C ALA A 205 -21.91 8.82 21.19
N SER A 206 -21.54 9.03 22.45
CA SER A 206 -22.30 9.83 23.41
C SER A 206 -22.50 11.27 22.91
N ALA A 207 -23.72 11.79 23.04
CA ALA A 207 -24.15 13.11 22.58
C ALA A 207 -23.51 14.31 23.32
N ASN A 208 -22.43 14.10 24.07
CA ASN A 208 -21.92 15.03 25.08
C ASN A 208 -20.50 15.56 24.82
N ASP A 209 -19.96 15.40 23.60
CA ASP A 209 -18.63 15.95 23.29
C ASP A 209 -18.67 16.87 22.06
N ASP A 210 -18.28 18.12 22.25
CA ASP A 210 -18.41 19.20 21.27
C ASP A 210 -17.44 19.08 20.08
N CYS A 211 -16.58 18.06 20.06
CA CYS A 211 -15.62 17.80 18.98
C CYS A 211 -15.38 16.29 18.76
N GLN A 212 -16.32 15.60 18.10
CA GLN A 212 -16.14 14.21 17.70
C GLN A 212 -15.41 14.14 16.36
N MET A 213 -14.20 13.57 16.36
CA MET A 213 -13.46 13.25 15.13
C MET A 213 -13.59 11.77 14.83
N TYR A 214 -13.99 11.42 13.61
CA TYR A 214 -14.13 10.05 13.14
C TYR A 214 -13.07 9.69 12.12
N LEU A 215 -12.41 8.55 12.28
CA LEU A 215 -11.51 8.01 11.29
C LEU A 215 -12.28 7.20 10.24
N LEU A 216 -12.29 7.68 8.99
CA LEU A 216 -12.77 6.93 7.84
C LEU A 216 -11.61 6.22 7.13
N SER A 217 -11.70 4.91 7.01
CA SER A 217 -10.69 4.04 6.39
C SER A 217 -11.32 2.77 5.81
N ASN A 218 -10.55 1.94 5.10
CA ASN A 218 -10.98 0.58 4.76
C ASN A 218 -10.56 -0.44 5.83
N SER A 219 -11.06 -1.67 5.72
CA SER A 219 -10.85 -2.81 6.63
C SER A 219 -9.39 -3.21 6.85
N THR A 220 -8.48 -2.87 5.93
CA THR A 220 -7.05 -3.16 6.06
C THR A 220 -6.26 -2.03 6.72
N TYR A 221 -6.88 -0.84 6.85
CA TYR A 221 -6.24 0.41 7.27
C TYR A 221 -5.06 0.88 6.39
N VAL A 222 -4.91 0.29 5.20
CA VAL A 222 -3.92 0.65 4.19
C VAL A 222 -4.63 1.30 3.00
N ASN A 223 -4.15 2.45 2.53
CA ASN A 223 -4.78 3.27 1.48
C ASN A 223 -6.23 3.67 1.79
N GLY A 224 -6.54 3.90 3.08
CA GLY A 224 -7.90 4.10 3.60
C GLY A 224 -8.70 5.25 3.00
N ALA A 225 -8.06 6.30 2.50
CA ALA A 225 -8.71 7.49 1.93
C ALA A 225 -9.56 7.18 0.72
N ILE A 226 -9.27 6.06 0.07
CA ILE A 226 -10.05 5.52 -1.01
C ILE A 226 -11.56 5.49 -0.75
N THR A 227 -11.97 5.35 0.51
CA THR A 227 -13.37 5.26 0.94
C THR A 227 -14.20 6.51 0.66
N ILE A 228 -13.60 7.67 0.42
CA ILE A 228 -14.37 8.86 -0.01
C ILE A 228 -14.99 8.67 -1.39
N LEU A 229 -14.43 7.77 -2.20
CA LEU A 229 -14.92 7.45 -3.54
C LEU A 229 -15.99 6.35 -3.50
N TYR A 230 -16.26 5.76 -2.32
CA TYR A 230 -17.22 4.68 -2.22
C TYR A 230 -18.64 5.23 -2.40
N PRO A 231 -19.47 4.57 -3.22
CA PRO A 231 -20.84 5.01 -3.45
C PRO A 231 -21.59 5.18 -2.12
N ASN A 232 -22.19 6.35 -1.94
CA ASN A 232 -23.08 6.71 -0.82
C ASN A 232 -22.44 6.69 0.58
N VAL A 233 -21.12 6.47 0.74
CA VAL A 233 -20.50 6.42 2.08
C VAL A 233 -20.60 7.77 2.78
N LEU A 234 -20.22 8.87 2.11
CA LEU A 234 -20.30 10.21 2.71
C LEU A 234 -21.74 10.64 3.02
N SER A 235 -22.69 10.30 2.14
CA SER A 235 -24.13 10.55 2.37
C SER A 235 -24.60 9.82 3.63
N LYS A 236 -24.29 8.53 3.76
CA LYS A 236 -24.66 7.73 4.94
C LYS A 236 -24.09 8.31 6.23
N ILE A 237 -22.85 8.81 6.20
CA ILE A 237 -22.24 9.46 7.36
C ILE A 237 -23.02 10.73 7.72
N SER A 238 -23.35 11.56 6.72
CA SER A 238 -24.16 12.77 6.94
C SER A 238 -25.52 12.46 7.53
N ASP A 239 -26.20 11.43 7.01
CA ASP A 239 -27.52 10.99 7.47
C ASP A 239 -27.48 10.49 8.92
N ILE A 240 -26.41 9.76 9.28
CA ILE A 240 -26.20 9.23 10.64
C ILE A 240 -25.88 10.35 11.64
N LEU A 241 -25.01 11.30 11.26
CA LEU A 241 -24.62 12.41 12.12
C LEU A 241 -25.72 13.49 12.24
N GLY A 242 -26.64 13.54 11.27
CA GLY A 242 -27.65 14.59 11.16
C GLY A 242 -27.05 15.99 10.98
N LYS A 243 -25.80 16.08 10.50
CA LYS A 243 -25.00 17.30 10.38
C LYS A 243 -24.12 17.27 9.13
N ASP A 244 -23.73 18.45 8.68
CA ASP A 244 -22.61 18.61 7.75
C ASP A 244 -21.28 18.37 8.49
N PHE A 245 -20.26 17.93 7.76
CA PHE A 245 -18.95 17.62 8.32
C PHE A 245 -17.81 18.07 7.40
N TYR A 246 -16.62 18.20 7.98
CA TYR A 246 -15.41 18.52 7.24
C TYR A 246 -14.54 17.28 7.09
N ILE A 247 -14.02 17.06 5.89
CA ILE A 247 -13.09 15.96 5.62
C ILE A 247 -11.67 16.50 5.75
N ILE A 248 -10.93 16.07 6.78
CA ILE A 248 -9.55 16.47 7.02
C ILE A 248 -8.61 15.33 6.63
N PRO A 249 -7.67 15.52 5.68
CA PRO A 249 -6.63 14.55 5.40
C PRO A 249 -5.73 14.37 6.63
N SER A 250 -5.75 13.18 7.26
CA SER A 250 -5.11 12.94 8.56
C SER A 250 -3.69 12.37 8.46
N SER A 251 -3.26 11.84 7.30
CA SER A 251 -1.86 11.48 7.04
C SER A 251 -1.68 11.15 5.56
N ILE A 252 -0.47 11.34 5.02
CA ILE A 252 0.00 10.76 3.75
C ILE A 252 1.29 9.96 3.97
N HIS A 253 1.61 9.61 5.22
CA HIS A 253 2.74 8.75 5.53
C HIS A 253 2.36 7.28 5.34
N GLU A 254 3.18 6.61 4.50
CA GLU A 254 3.15 5.18 4.21
C GLU A 254 1.80 4.59 3.79
N GLY A 255 1.24 5.11 2.69
CA GLY A 255 0.06 4.51 2.09
C GLY A 255 -1.20 4.65 2.93
N ALA A 256 -1.16 5.14 4.16
CA ALA A 256 -2.35 5.41 4.96
C ALA A 256 -2.83 6.84 4.70
N THR A 257 -3.27 7.13 3.47
CA THR A 257 -4.15 8.28 3.31
C THR A 257 -5.40 7.96 4.15
N ARG A 258 -5.76 8.80 5.11
CA ARG A 258 -6.93 8.62 5.98
C ARG A 258 -7.66 9.95 6.03
N PHE A 259 -8.97 9.90 6.23
CA PHE A 259 -9.73 11.09 6.47
C PHE A 259 -10.29 11.07 7.89
N ALA A 260 -10.08 12.17 8.59
CA ALA A 260 -10.91 12.50 9.73
C ALA A 260 -12.18 13.19 9.20
N ILE A 261 -13.32 12.79 9.73
CA ILE A 261 -14.63 13.36 9.47
C ILE A 261 -15.17 13.95 10.76
#